data_AF-A0A1H5PWM2-F1
#
_entry.id   AF-A0A1H5PWM2-F1
#
_cell.length_a   1.000
_cell.length_b   1.000
_cell.length_c   1.000
_cell.angle_alpha   90.00
_cell.angle_beta   90.00
_cell.angle_gamma   90.00
#
_symmetry.space_group_name_H-M   'P 1'
#
loop_
_entity.id
_entity.type
_entity.pdbx_description
1 polymer ?
#
loop_
_entity_poly.entity_id
_entity_poly.type
_entity_poly.pdbx_seq_one_letter_code
_entity_poly.pdbx_strand_id
1 'polypeptide(L)'
;MSWVTNVLLSVDTAEDRALVHDFDRWLQTKAPRRGQPDVQGVGSLRALHNSPGAWGGWKFPETLLWAGVLNHADIPVVVQRFGTIDWRAPALAQLFVQDQEQGAFRVWMIRDGRARQYAPLPDLDADE
;
A
#
# COMPACT_ATOMS: atom_id res chain seq x y z
N MET A 1 -6.72 -22.33 2.10
CA MET A 1 -7.13 -21.12 2.84
C MET A 1 -6.57 -19.92 2.10
N SER A 2 -7.36 -18.87 1.85
CA SER A 2 -6.88 -17.63 1.20
C SER A 2 -6.08 -16.83 2.23
N TRP A 3 -4.96 -16.20 1.83
CA TRP A 3 -4.21 -15.28 2.70
C TRP A 3 -4.44 -13.85 2.25
N VAL A 4 -5.02 -13.00 3.10
CA VAL A 4 -5.49 -11.67 2.71
C VAL A 4 -4.62 -10.56 3.29
N THR A 5 -4.27 -9.58 2.46
CA THR A 5 -3.55 -8.37 2.89
C THR A 5 -4.34 -7.13 2.47
N ASN A 6 -4.70 -6.27 3.41
CA ASN A 6 -5.32 -4.97 3.10
C ASN A 6 -4.24 -3.92 2.85
N VAL A 7 -4.41 -3.11 1.81
CA VAL A 7 -3.46 -2.03 1.49
C VAL A 7 -4.19 -0.71 1.27
N LEU A 8 -3.58 0.38 1.74
CA LEU A 8 -3.93 1.75 1.34
C LEU A 8 -2.67 2.43 0.79
N LEU A 9 -2.83 3.21 -0.27
CA LEU A 9 -1.76 4.03 -0.85
C LEU A 9 -2.22 5.47 -0.85
N SER A 10 -1.46 6.33 -0.17
CA SER A 10 -1.66 7.77 -0.13
C SER A 10 -0.49 8.47 -0.82
N VAL A 11 -0.79 9.43 -1.69
CA VAL A 11 0.20 10.31 -2.31
C VAL A 11 -0.27 11.76 -2.23
N ASP A 12 0.68 12.69 -2.31
CA ASP A 12 0.43 14.13 -2.11
C ASP A 12 -0.22 14.81 -3.32
N THR A 13 0.17 14.39 -4.54
CA THR A 13 -0.10 15.18 -5.75
C THR A 13 -0.75 14.37 -6.86
N ALA A 14 -1.66 14.99 -7.63
CA ALA A 14 -2.46 14.31 -8.65
C ALA A 14 -1.61 13.83 -9.84
N GLU A 15 -0.45 14.45 -10.08
CA GLU A 15 0.51 14.09 -11.12
C GLU A 15 1.12 12.70 -10.88
N ASP A 16 1.12 12.19 -9.65
CA ASP A 16 1.58 10.82 -9.33
C ASP A 16 0.53 9.76 -9.72
N ARG A 17 -0.65 10.14 -10.21
CA ARG A 17 -1.71 9.19 -10.61
C ARG A 17 -1.23 8.16 -11.62
N ALA A 18 -0.39 8.55 -12.59
CA ALA A 18 0.17 7.62 -13.56
C ALA A 18 1.06 6.57 -12.89
N LEU A 19 1.88 6.99 -11.91
CA LEU A 19 2.73 6.09 -11.12
C LEU A 19 1.90 5.12 -10.29
N VAL A 20 0.80 5.59 -9.68
CA VAL A 20 -0.15 4.74 -8.96
C VAL A 20 -0.80 3.71 -9.89
N HIS A 21 -1.20 4.10 -11.11
CA HIS A 21 -1.75 3.18 -12.10
C HIS A 21 -0.72 2.13 -12.57
N ASP A 22 0.54 2.51 -12.71
CA ASP A 22 1.59 1.55 -13.07
C ASP A 22 1.90 0.58 -11.91
N PHE A 23 1.85 1.06 -10.68
CA PHE A 23 1.94 0.21 -9.49
C PHE A 23 0.75 -0.76 -9.37
N ASP A 24 -0.47 -0.26 -9.56
CA ASP A 24 -1.68 -1.07 -9.61
C ASP A 24 -1.62 -2.13 -10.73
N ARG A 25 -1.22 -1.75 -11.94
CA ARG A 25 -1.03 -2.70 -13.04
C ARG A 25 0.00 -3.78 -12.68
N TRP A 26 1.09 -3.39 -12.01
CA TRP A 26 2.09 -4.35 -11.53
C TRP A 26 1.51 -5.29 -10.46
N LEU A 27 0.68 -4.81 -9.51
CA LEU A 27 -0.02 -5.67 -8.54
C LEU A 27 -0.93 -6.69 -9.23
N GLN A 28 -1.61 -6.29 -10.29
CA GLN A 28 -2.54 -7.15 -11.04
C GLN A 28 -1.83 -8.24 -11.84
N THR A 29 -0.62 -7.96 -12.34
CA THR A 29 -0.01 -8.79 -13.39
C THR A 29 1.34 -9.40 -13.05
N LYS A 30 2.10 -8.81 -12.12
CA LYS A 30 3.52 -9.13 -11.91
C LYS A 30 3.91 -9.34 -10.46
N ALA A 31 3.16 -8.80 -9.51
CA ALA A 31 3.45 -9.00 -8.10
C ALA A 31 3.42 -10.49 -7.76
N PRO A 32 4.47 -11.03 -7.12
CA PRO A 32 4.53 -12.44 -6.80
C PRO A 32 3.65 -12.79 -5.61
N ARG A 33 3.23 -14.05 -5.56
CA ARG A 33 2.58 -14.61 -4.38
C ARG A 33 3.60 -15.13 -3.37
N ARG A 34 3.30 -14.95 -2.07
CA ARG A 34 4.09 -15.47 -0.95
C ARG A 34 4.26 -16.98 -1.10
N GLY A 35 5.51 -17.43 -1.10
CA GLY A 35 5.87 -18.85 -1.22
C GLY A 35 5.66 -19.46 -2.62
N GLN A 36 5.22 -18.67 -3.61
CA GLN A 36 4.98 -19.10 -5.00
C GLN A 36 5.38 -17.97 -5.97
N PRO A 37 6.69 -17.67 -6.10
CA PRO A 37 7.17 -16.53 -6.88
C PRO A 37 6.84 -16.62 -8.38
N ASP A 38 6.64 -17.83 -8.91
CA ASP A 38 6.24 -18.06 -10.31
C ASP A 38 4.76 -17.72 -10.57
N VAL A 39 3.95 -17.59 -9.52
CA VAL A 39 2.55 -17.19 -9.63
C VAL A 39 2.44 -15.69 -9.38
N GLN A 40 1.96 -14.98 -10.40
CA GLN A 40 1.87 -13.52 -10.41
C GLN A 40 0.42 -13.05 -10.33
N GLY A 41 0.25 -11.79 -9.91
CA GLY A 41 -1.05 -11.15 -9.75
C GLY A 41 -1.66 -11.43 -8.38
N VAL A 42 -1.74 -10.37 -7.59
CA VAL A 42 -2.19 -10.43 -6.19
C VAL A 42 -3.42 -9.57 -5.92
N GLY A 43 -3.84 -8.70 -6.84
CA GLY A 43 -5.01 -7.85 -6.66
C GLY A 43 -4.90 -6.53 -7.39
N SER A 44 -5.76 -5.58 -7.04
CA SER A 44 -5.79 -4.24 -7.64
C SER A 44 -6.06 -3.17 -6.59
N LEU A 45 -5.77 -1.93 -6.96
CA LEU A 45 -6.10 -0.73 -6.21
C LEU A 45 -7.29 0.00 -6.85
N ARG A 46 -8.14 0.58 -6.01
CA ARG A 46 -9.21 1.47 -6.42
C ARG A 46 -9.06 2.83 -5.75
N ALA A 47 -9.21 3.90 -6.53
CA ALA A 47 -9.23 5.26 -6.01
C ALA A 47 -10.43 5.46 -5.07
N LEU A 48 -10.18 5.83 -3.82
CA LEU A 48 -11.22 6.14 -2.84
C LEU A 48 -11.65 7.61 -2.91
N HIS A 49 -10.73 8.51 -3.23
CA HIS A 49 -10.94 9.96 -3.17
C HIS A 49 -12.02 10.50 -4.14
N ASN A 50 -12.34 9.74 -5.20
CA ASN A 50 -13.41 10.06 -6.15
C ASN A 50 -14.52 8.99 -6.17
N SER A 51 -14.57 8.09 -5.20
CA SER A 51 -15.57 7.02 -5.14
C SER A 51 -16.78 7.47 -4.30
N PRO A 52 -17.98 7.63 -4.89
CA PRO A 52 -19.19 7.97 -4.13
C PRO A 52 -19.46 6.93 -3.03
N GLY A 53 -19.80 7.40 -1.83
CA GLY A 53 -20.08 6.53 -0.67
C GLY A 53 -18.86 5.85 -0.05
N ALA A 54 -17.64 6.06 -0.55
CA ALA A 54 -16.43 5.53 0.07
C ALA A 54 -16.01 6.33 1.32
N TRP A 55 -16.57 7.53 1.50
CA TRP A 55 -16.28 8.43 2.61
C TRP A 55 -17.57 8.82 3.32
N GLY A 56 -17.51 8.94 4.65
CA GLY A 56 -18.56 9.56 5.44
C GLY A 56 -18.51 11.09 5.34
N GLY A 57 -19.61 11.74 5.73
CA GLY A 57 -19.74 13.20 5.72
C GLY A 57 -20.24 13.76 4.39
N TRP A 58 -20.16 15.09 4.26
CA TRP A 58 -20.77 15.87 3.17
C TRP A 58 -19.74 16.55 2.25
N LYS A 59 -18.45 16.28 2.45
CA LYS A 59 -17.35 16.85 1.65
C LYS A 59 -16.57 15.75 0.93
N PHE A 60 -15.89 16.13 -0.14
CA PHE A 60 -14.88 15.29 -0.77
C PHE A 60 -13.60 15.27 0.07
N PRO A 61 -12.91 14.13 0.18
CA PRO A 61 -11.59 14.07 0.79
C PRO A 61 -10.60 14.90 -0.03
N GLU A 62 -9.76 15.68 0.65
CA GLU A 62 -8.66 16.41 0.01
C GLU A 62 -7.42 15.54 -0.21
N THR A 63 -7.39 14.33 0.37
CA THR A 63 -6.31 13.37 0.22
C THR A 63 -6.52 12.45 -0.98
N LEU A 64 -5.45 12.18 -1.72
CA LEU A 64 -5.45 11.18 -2.78
C LEU A 64 -5.16 9.80 -2.20
N LEU A 65 -6.23 9.03 -2.03
CA LEU A 65 -6.17 7.69 -1.43
C LEU A 65 -6.64 6.62 -2.41
N TRP A 66 -5.94 5.49 -2.42
CA TRP A 66 -6.32 4.25 -3.09
C TRP A 66 -6.32 3.10 -2.08
N ALA A 67 -7.17 2.10 -2.31
CA ALA A 67 -7.26 0.92 -1.45
C ALA A 67 -7.34 -0.36 -2.27
N GLY A 68 -6.83 -1.45 -1.69
CA GLY A 68 -6.91 -2.78 -2.28
C GLY A 68 -6.97 -3.87 -1.22
N VAL A 69 -7.50 -5.01 -1.63
CA VAL A 69 -7.45 -6.27 -0.87
C VAL A 69 -6.69 -7.25 -1.73
N LEU A 70 -5.49 -7.62 -1.27
CA LEU A 70 -4.56 -8.46 -1.99
C LEU A 70 -4.65 -9.91 -1.50
N ASN A 71 -4.47 -10.85 -2.41
CA ASN A 71 -4.48 -12.27 -2.15
C ASN A 71 -3.07 -12.86 -2.29
N HIS A 72 -2.62 -13.51 -1.22
CA HIS A 72 -1.29 -14.13 -1.10
C HIS A 72 -0.14 -13.20 -1.46
N ALA A 73 -0.24 -11.89 -1.23
CA ALA A 73 0.82 -10.96 -1.62
C ALA A 73 2.14 -11.24 -0.86
N ASP A 74 3.25 -11.23 -1.60
CA ASP A 74 4.58 -11.11 -1.00
C ASP A 74 4.81 -9.66 -0.56
N ILE A 75 4.52 -9.37 0.71
CA ILE A 75 4.55 -8.01 1.27
C ILE A 75 5.94 -7.35 1.14
N PRO A 76 7.06 -8.01 1.50
CA PRO A 76 8.39 -7.46 1.26
C PRO A 76 8.62 -6.98 -0.18
N VAL A 77 8.21 -7.77 -1.18
CA VAL A 77 8.36 -7.39 -2.59
C VAL A 77 7.44 -6.23 -2.97
N VAL A 78 6.21 -6.20 -2.46
CA VAL A 78 5.27 -5.07 -2.68
C VAL A 78 5.83 -3.76 -2.10
N VAL A 79 6.35 -3.80 -0.87
CA VAL A 79 6.97 -2.66 -0.19
C VAL A 79 8.22 -2.20 -0.92
N GLN A 80 9.08 -3.14 -1.34
CA GLN A 80 10.26 -2.81 -2.13
C GLN A 80 9.85 -2.14 -3.44
N ARG A 81 8.86 -2.67 -4.14
CA ARG A 81 8.37 -2.09 -5.39
C ARG A 81 7.85 -0.66 -5.17
N PHE A 82 7.04 -0.43 -4.14
CA PHE A 82 6.61 0.90 -3.73
C PHE A 82 7.80 1.85 -3.48
N GLY A 83 8.85 1.33 -2.83
CA GLY A 83 10.08 2.06 -2.54
C GLY A 83 10.92 2.45 -3.76
N THR A 84 10.73 1.78 -4.90
CA THR A 84 11.45 2.05 -6.16
C THR A 84 10.74 3.03 -7.09
N ILE A 85 9.55 3.50 -6.73
CA ILE A 85 8.81 4.45 -7.55
C ILE A 85 9.36 5.85 -7.31
N ASP A 86 9.63 6.58 -8.39
CA ASP A 86 10.08 7.97 -8.37
C ASP A 86 8.91 8.92 -8.08
N TRP A 87 8.36 8.83 -6.87
CA TRP A 87 7.32 9.73 -6.37
C TRP A 87 7.76 11.19 -6.47
N ARG A 88 6.85 12.11 -6.81
CA ARG A 88 7.18 13.55 -6.84
C ARG A 88 7.52 14.11 -5.47
N ALA A 89 6.82 13.65 -4.44
CA ALA A 89 7.09 13.98 -3.05
C ALA A 89 7.33 12.69 -2.24
N PRO A 90 8.51 12.06 -2.36
CA PRO A 90 8.78 10.76 -1.74
C PRO A 90 8.53 10.74 -0.22
N ALA A 91 8.86 11.86 0.44
CA ALA A 91 8.69 11.97 1.89
C ALA A 91 7.23 11.94 2.35
N LEU A 92 6.28 12.20 1.44
CA LEU A 92 4.83 12.24 1.68
C LEU A 92 4.09 11.02 1.11
N ALA A 93 4.73 10.21 0.26
CA ALA A 93 4.16 8.95 -0.20
C ALA A 93 4.09 7.95 0.96
N GLN A 94 2.92 7.34 1.15
CA GLN A 94 2.64 6.41 2.24
C GLN A 94 1.96 5.15 1.71
N LEU A 95 2.50 3.99 2.08
CA LEU A 95 1.88 2.69 1.88
C LEU A 95 1.49 2.10 3.23
N PHE A 96 0.20 1.92 3.46
CA PHE A 96 -0.36 1.25 4.62
C PHE A 96 -0.59 -0.22 4.26
N VAL A 97 -0.09 -1.13 5.10
CA VAL A 97 -0.24 -2.58 4.89
C VAL A 97 -0.72 -3.23 6.17
N GLN A 98 -1.82 -3.94 6.12
CA GLN A 98 -2.28 -4.82 7.20
C GLN A 98 -2.35 -6.25 6.65
N ASP A 99 -1.46 -7.12 7.13
CA ASP A 99 -1.50 -8.54 6.79
C ASP A 99 -2.59 -9.29 7.57
N GLN A 100 -2.97 -10.49 7.14
CA GLN A 100 -4.16 -11.22 7.64
C GLN A 100 -4.25 -11.33 9.17
N GLU A 101 -3.13 -11.57 9.83
CA GLU A 101 -3.05 -11.81 11.28
C GLU A 101 -2.66 -10.54 12.07
N GLN A 102 -2.51 -9.40 11.39
CA GLN A 102 -2.14 -8.15 12.02
C GLN A 102 -3.38 -7.37 12.47
N GLY A 103 -3.34 -6.88 13.71
CA GLY A 103 -4.41 -6.05 14.29
C GLY A 103 -4.39 -4.58 13.82
N ALA A 104 -3.34 -4.13 13.14
CA ALA A 104 -3.18 -2.74 12.72
C ALA A 104 -2.44 -2.63 11.38
N PHE A 105 -2.64 -1.49 10.70
CA PHE A 105 -1.83 -1.12 9.53
C PHE A 105 -0.42 -0.77 9.95
N ARG A 106 0.55 -1.33 9.22
CA ARG A 106 1.92 -0.85 9.19
C ARG A 106 2.06 0.25 8.14
N VAL A 107 2.79 1.31 8.47
CA VAL A 107 2.99 2.45 7.55
C VAL A 107 4.40 2.42 7.00
N TRP A 108 4.53 2.47 5.68
CA TRP A 108 5.80 2.56 4.97
C TRP A 108 5.90 3.91 4.27
N MET A 109 7.02 4.61 4.48
CA MET A 109 7.30 5.92 3.86
C MET A 109 8.68 5.90 3.22
N ILE A 110 8.93 6.75 2.23
CA ILE A 110 10.26 6.85 1.63
C ILE A 110 11.18 7.71 2.51
N ARG A 111 12.30 7.14 2.93
CA ARG A 111 13.37 7.79 3.69
C ARG A 111 14.71 7.32 3.14
N ASP A 112 15.63 8.26 2.89
CA ASP A 112 16.95 7.99 2.31
C ASP A 112 16.86 7.14 1.01
N GLY A 113 15.88 7.46 0.15
CA GLY A 113 15.65 6.75 -1.12
C GLY A 113 15.12 5.33 -0.99
N ARG A 114 14.63 4.91 0.18
CA ARG A 114 14.09 3.56 0.42
C ARG A 114 12.80 3.59 1.22
N ALA A 115 11.93 2.62 1.01
CA ALA A 115 10.79 2.41 1.89
C ALA A 115 11.25 1.98 3.30
N ARG A 116 10.81 2.69 4.32
CA ARG A 116 11.04 2.36 5.74
C ARG A 116 9.72 2.29 6.48
N GLN A 117 9.58 1.29 7.34
CA GLN A 117 8.41 1.15 8.21
C GLN A 117 8.47 2.19 9.34
N TYR A 118 7.35 2.83 9.63
CA TYR A 118 7.19 3.84 10.68
C TYR A 118 6.24 3.40 11.79
N ALA A 119 5.26 2.55 11.47
CA ALA A 119 4.29 2.01 12.43
C ALA A 119 4.00 0.53 12.14
N PRO A 120 3.52 -0.25 13.13
CA PRO A 120 3.64 0.08 14.55
C PRO A 120 5.13 0.25 14.91
N LEU A 121 5.40 1.13 15.89
CA LEU A 121 6.66 1.09 16.64
C LEU A 121 6.83 -0.35 17.17
N PRO A 122 8.06 -0.85 17.41
CA PRO A 122 8.22 -2.12 18.11
C PRO A 122 7.32 -2.13 19.35
N ASP A 123 6.66 -3.27 19.61
CA ASP A 123 5.69 -3.42 20.69
C ASP A 123 6.23 -2.72 21.94
N LEU A 124 5.52 -1.70 22.43
CA LEU A 124 5.92 -0.94 23.62
C LEU A 124 5.96 -1.83 24.88
N ASP A 125 5.51 -3.08 24.77
CA ASP A 125 5.40 -4.09 25.82
C ASP A 125 6.36 -5.28 25.60
N ALA A 126 7.37 -5.19 24.71
CA ALA A 126 8.34 -6.27 24.51
C ALA A 126 9.40 -6.40 25.64
N ASP A 127 9.33 -5.53 26.65
CA ASP A 127 10.22 -5.49 27.82
C ASP A 127 9.45 -5.59 29.15
N GLU A 128 8.53 -6.56 29.30
CA GLU A 128 8.06 -7.04 30.62
C GLU A 128 8.35 -8.53 30.82
#